data_AF-A0A2E8U8K8-F1
#
_entry.id   AF-A0A2E8U8K8-F1
#
_cell.length_a   1.000
_cell.length_b   1.000
_cell.length_c   1.000
_cell.angle_alpha   90.00
_cell.angle_beta   90.00
_cell.angle_gamma   90.00
#
_symmetry.space_group_name_H-M   'P 1'
#
loop_
_entity.id
_entity.type
_entity.pdbx_description
1 polymer ?
#
loop_
_entity_poly.entity_id
_entity_poly.type
_entity_poly.pdbx_seq_one_letter_code
_entity_poly.pdbx_strand_id
1 'polypeptide(L)'
;METKNILENKEQTFFKDEALDRAFGVVMALATEVYVLRDRQKALERLLVEKNLIEFSTLDSEPSEKERIESLQDRKEFTEGLLISLLGKQQSRGKNL
;
A
#
# COMPACT_ATOMS: atom_id res chain seq x y z
N MET A 1 -10.88 41.57 -11.25
CA MET A 1 -11.13 40.22 -11.76
C MET A 1 -9.76 39.57 -11.89
N GLU A 2 -9.24 39.04 -10.78
CA GLU A 2 -7.91 38.43 -10.74
C GLU A 2 -7.98 37.05 -11.39
N THR A 3 -7.27 36.92 -12.50
CA THR A 3 -7.03 35.67 -13.20
C THR A 3 -6.26 34.74 -12.27
N LYS A 4 -6.98 33.75 -11.71
CA LYS A 4 -6.42 32.55 -11.10
C LYS A 4 -5.42 31.94 -12.08
N ASN A 5 -4.14 32.25 -11.90
CA ASN A 5 -3.06 31.46 -12.47
C ASN A 5 -3.04 30.18 -11.64
N ILE A 6 -3.96 29.27 -11.98
CA ILE A 6 -3.83 27.87 -11.61
C ILE A 6 -2.51 27.49 -12.26
N LEU A 7 -1.44 27.48 -11.47
CA LEU A 7 -0.30 26.65 -11.75
C LEU A 7 -0.93 25.30 -12.07
N GLU A 8 -1.07 24.98 -13.35
CA GLU A 8 -1.09 23.60 -13.79
C GLU A 8 0.11 23.01 -13.08
N ASN A 9 -0.14 22.32 -11.97
CA ASN A 9 0.89 21.58 -11.27
C ASN A 9 1.33 20.55 -12.30
N LYS A 10 2.30 20.94 -13.13
CA LYS A 10 2.96 20.02 -14.05
C LYS A 10 3.44 18.91 -13.15
N GLU A 11 2.85 17.73 -13.36
CA GLU A 11 3.26 16.54 -12.65
C GLU A 11 4.79 16.50 -12.72
N GLN A 12 5.41 16.31 -11.56
CA GLN A 12 6.86 16.23 -11.50
C GLN A 12 7.28 15.00 -12.29
N THR A 13 7.97 15.22 -13.41
CA THR A 13 8.51 14.14 -14.22
C THR A 13 9.95 13.84 -13.80
N PHE A 14 10.26 12.56 -13.69
CA PHE A 14 11.56 12.01 -13.31
C PHE A 14 12.27 11.38 -14.51
N PHE A 15 11.51 10.87 -15.49
CA PHE A 15 12.01 10.17 -16.66
C PHE A 15 11.47 10.79 -17.96
N LYS A 16 12.24 10.63 -19.04
CA LYS A 16 11.83 11.05 -20.40
C LYS A 16 10.83 10.08 -21.03
N ASP A 17 10.91 8.80 -20.67
CA ASP A 17 9.95 7.79 -21.11
C ASP A 17 8.67 7.96 -20.28
N GLU A 18 7.58 8.35 -20.93
CA GLU A 18 6.33 8.65 -20.24
C GLU A 18 5.70 7.42 -19.55
N ALA A 19 5.91 6.22 -20.09
CA ALA A 19 5.36 5.01 -19.48
C ALA A 19 6.12 4.67 -18.18
N LEU A 20 7.46 4.80 -18.21
CA LEU A 20 8.31 4.66 -17.03
C LEU A 20 7.99 5.74 -16.00
N ASP A 21 7.80 6.98 -16.43
CA ASP A 21 7.51 8.10 -15.55
C ASP A 21 6.17 7.92 -14.81
N ARG A 22 5.12 7.51 -15.52
CA ARG A 22 3.82 7.16 -14.90
C ARG A 22 3.93 5.98 -13.94
N ALA A 23 4.66 4.93 -14.31
CA ALA A 23 4.87 3.79 -13.43
C ALA A 23 5.59 4.21 -12.14
N PHE A 24 6.59 5.10 -12.25
CA PHE A 24 7.29 5.64 -11.11
C PHE A 24 6.40 6.54 -10.24
N GLY A 25 5.54 7.37 -10.86
CA GLY A 25 4.52 8.15 -10.14
C GLY A 25 3.60 7.26 -9.29
N VAL A 26 3.16 6.11 -9.82
CA VAL A 26 2.39 5.12 -9.05
C VAL A 26 3.21 4.54 -7.90
N VAL A 27 4.49 4.21 -8.10
CA VAL A 27 5.38 3.73 -7.02
C VAL A 27 5.51 4.77 -5.90
N MET A 28 5.69 6.05 -6.23
CA MET A 28 5.78 7.13 -5.25
C MET A 28 4.47 7.32 -4.46
N ALA A 29 3.32 7.22 -5.15
CA ALA A 29 2.02 7.23 -4.48
C ALA A 29 1.88 6.04 -3.53
N LEU A 30 2.22 4.83 -3.96
CA LEU A 30 2.19 3.63 -3.12
C LEU A 30 3.13 3.75 -1.91
N ALA A 31 4.33 4.30 -2.08
CA ALA A 31 5.26 4.53 -0.97
C ALA A 31 4.65 5.48 0.09
N THR A 32 3.92 6.51 -0.35
CA THR A 32 3.21 7.43 0.54
C THR A 32 2.10 6.70 1.30
N GLU A 33 1.28 5.91 0.61
CA GLU A 33 0.22 5.11 1.24
C GLU A 33 0.78 4.08 2.22
N VAL A 34 1.91 3.44 1.91
CA VAL A 34 2.61 2.52 2.83
C VAL A 34 3.02 3.25 4.12
N TYR A 35 3.52 4.48 4.01
CA TYR A 35 3.85 5.27 5.19
C TYR A 35 2.61 5.60 6.03
N VAL A 36 1.50 6.00 5.39
CA VAL A 36 0.22 6.26 6.08
C VAL A 36 -0.30 5.01 6.79
N LEU A 37 -0.24 3.85 6.14
CA LEU A 37 -0.60 2.57 6.75
C LEU A 37 0.27 2.25 7.96
N ARG A 38 1.58 2.48 7.86
CA ARG A 38 2.53 2.29 8.98
C ARG A 38 2.21 3.22 10.15
N ASP A 39 1.85 4.47 9.89
CA ASP A 39 1.51 5.42 10.96
C ASP A 39 0.21 5.01 11.68
N ARG A 40 -0.81 4.60 10.91
CA ARG A 40 -2.05 4.05 11.46
C ARG A 40 -1.82 2.78 12.27
N GLN A 41 -0.95 1.89 11.80
CA GLN A 41 -0.56 0.69 12.53
C GLN A 41 0.08 1.04 13.88
N LYS A 42 1.07 1.95 13.89
CA LYS A 42 1.70 2.42 15.15
C LYS A 42 0.69 3.04 16.11
N ALA A 43 -0.29 3.79 15.60
CA ALA A 43 -1.34 4.38 16.42
C ALA A 43 -2.20 3.29 17.07
N LEU A 44 -2.56 2.24 16.32
CA LEU A 44 -3.30 1.09 16.83
C LEU A 44 -2.51 0.33 17.91
N GLU A 45 -1.24 0.02 17.63
CA GLU A 45 -0.35 -0.67 18.57
C GLU A 45 -0.22 0.11 19.89
N ARG A 46 -0.01 1.42 19.81
CA ARG A 46 0.05 2.29 20.99
C ARG A 46 -1.24 2.27 21.80
N LEU A 47 -2.40 2.34 21.15
CA LEU A 47 -3.71 2.28 21.83
C LEU A 47 -3.95 0.93 22.52
N LEU A 48 -3.49 -0.18 21.93
CA LEU A 48 -3.61 -1.52 22.52
C LEU A 48 -2.69 -1.68 23.72
N VAL A 49 -1.46 -1.17 23.64
CA VAL A 49 -0.50 -1.14 24.77
C VAL A 49 -1.01 -0.24 25.91
N GLU A 50 -1.51 0.96 25.61
CA GLU A 50 -2.09 1.88 26.62
C GLU A 50 -3.26 1.24 27.37
N LYS A 51 -4.00 0.33 26.72
CA LYS A 51 -5.09 -0.44 27.34
C LYS A 51 -4.63 -1.73 28.01
N ASN A 52 -3.32 -2.00 28.05
CA ASN A 52 -2.71 -3.24 28.57
C ASN A 52 -3.28 -4.52 27.91
N LEU A 53 -3.63 -4.45 26.62
CA LEU A 53 -4.15 -5.60 25.86
C LEU A 53 -3.05 -6.44 25.22
N ILE A 54 -1.90 -5.82 24.92
CA ILE A 54 -0.73 -6.45 24.32
C ILE A 54 0.54 -5.87 24.92
N GLU A 55 1.64 -6.62 24.84
CA GLU A 55 2.98 -6.12 25.09
C GLU A 55 3.65 -5.73 23.77
N PHE A 56 4.38 -4.62 23.76
CA PHE A 56 5.06 -4.14 22.55
C PHE A 56 6.12 -5.13 22.05
N SER A 57 6.83 -5.80 22.95
CA SER A 57 7.83 -6.84 22.63
C SER A 57 7.24 -8.00 21.83
N THR A 58 5.95 -8.32 22.01
CA THR A 58 5.27 -9.38 21.27
C THR A 58 5.06 -8.99 19.81
N LEU A 59 4.90 -7.69 19.50
CA LEU A 59 4.73 -7.19 18.14
C LEU A 59 6.04 -7.20 17.34
N ASP A 60 7.18 -6.99 18.01
CA ASP A 60 8.52 -7.00 17.39
C ASP A 60 9.09 -8.42 17.21
N SER A 61 8.37 -9.44 17.65
CA SER A 61 8.81 -10.84 17.58
C SER A 61 8.66 -11.40 16.16
N GLU A 62 9.55 -12.32 15.78
CA GLU A 62 9.32 -13.07 14.54
C GLU A 62 8.03 -13.90 14.63
N PRO A 63 7.23 -13.98 13.55
CA PRO A 63 6.07 -14.85 13.51
C PRO A 63 6.48 -16.30 13.74
N SER A 64 5.74 -16.99 14.60
CA SER A 64 5.89 -18.42 14.85
C SER A 64 5.63 -19.24 13.59
N GLU A 65 6.08 -20.50 13.57
CA GLU A 65 5.80 -21.41 12.46
C GLU A 65 4.30 -21.57 12.19
N LYS A 66 3.50 -21.62 13.27
CA LYS A 66 2.04 -21.68 13.17
C LYS A 66 1.46 -20.44 12.48
N GLU A 67 1.83 -19.24 12.93
CA GLU A 67 1.35 -17.98 12.32
C GLU A 67 1.81 -17.85 10.86
N ARG A 68 3.03 -18.29 10.56
CA ARG A 68 3.52 -18.35 9.18
C ARG A 68 2.63 -19.23 8.34
N ILE A 69 2.34 -20.46 8.78
CA ILE A 69 1.47 -21.41 8.07
C ILE A 69 0.06 -20.83 7.88
N GLU A 70 -0.51 -20.22 8.91
CA GLU A 70 -1.85 -19.60 8.84
C GLU A 70 -1.89 -18.44 7.83
N SER A 71 -0.81 -17.67 7.72
CA SER A 71 -0.69 -16.56 6.75
C SER A 71 -0.35 -17.01 5.31
N LEU A 72 0.07 -18.26 5.08
CA LEU A 72 0.57 -18.71 3.78
C LEU A 72 -0.48 -18.57 2.68
N GLN A 73 -1.72 -18.96 2.97
CA GLN A 73 -2.79 -18.97 1.98
C GLN A 73 -3.18 -17.54 1.58
N ASP A 74 -3.35 -16.65 2.56
CA ASP A 74 -3.64 -15.23 2.31
C ASP A 74 -2.54 -14.57 1.47
N ARG A 75 -1.26 -14.78 1.85
CA ARG A 75 -0.12 -14.24 1.09
C ARG A 75 -0.07 -14.76 -0.34
N LYS A 76 -0.39 -16.04 -0.54
CA LYS A 76 -0.45 -16.67 -1.87
C LYS A 76 -1.55 -16.03 -2.71
N GLU A 77 -2.77 -15.92 -2.18
CA GLU A 77 -3.92 -15.32 -2.87
C GLU A 77 -3.66 -13.86 -3.23
N PHE A 78 -3.09 -13.09 -2.31
CA PHE A 78 -2.68 -11.71 -2.56
C PHE A 78 -1.66 -11.61 -3.69
N THR A 79 -0.61 -12.44 -3.66
CA THR A 79 0.46 -12.44 -4.67
C THR A 79 -0.08 -12.85 -6.04
N GLU A 80 -0.90 -13.90 -6.10
CA GLU A 80 -1.54 -14.34 -7.34
C GLU A 80 -2.45 -13.26 -7.91
N GLY A 81 -3.28 -12.61 -7.08
CA GLY A 81 -4.14 -11.51 -7.48
C GLY A 81 -3.37 -10.31 -8.06
N LEU A 82 -2.23 -9.97 -7.45
CA LEU A 82 -1.35 -8.90 -7.95
C LEU A 82 -0.76 -9.25 -9.32
N LEU A 83 -0.24 -10.46 -9.47
CA LEU A 83 0.46 -10.91 -10.69
C LEU A 83 -0.49 -11.17 -11.86
N ILE A 84 -1.76 -11.55 -11.62
CA ILE A 84 -2.77 -11.70 -12.68
C ILE A 84 -2.89 -10.43 -13.52
N SER A 85 -2.76 -9.25 -12.91
CA SER A 85 -2.84 -7.95 -13.60
C SER A 85 -1.66 -7.74 -14.57
N LEU A 86 -0.51 -8.36 -14.32
CA LEU A 86 0.68 -8.30 -15.19
C LEU A 86 0.59 -9.25 -16.38
N LEU A 87 -0.28 -10.26 -16.34
CA LEU A 87 -0.53 -11.19 -17.45
C LEU A 87 -1.39 -10.58 -18.58
N GLY A 88 -1.68 -9.27 -18.52
CA GLY A 88 -2.51 -8.57 -19.51
C GLY A 88 -3.99 -8.96 -19.48
N LYS A 89 -4.41 -9.79 -18.52
CA LYS A 89 -5.82 -10.13 -18.29
C LYS A 89 -6.42 -9.07 -17.36
N GLN A 90 -6.73 -7.89 -17.89
CA GLN A 90 -7.55 -6.92 -17.19
C GLN A 90 -8.94 -7.53 -16.93
N GLN A 91 -9.17 -8.03 -15.71
CA GLN A 91 -10.53 -8.23 -15.24
C GLN A 91 -11.06 -6.88 -14.77
N SER A 92 -11.96 -6.30 -15.56
CA SER A 92 -12.81 -5.22 -15.07
C SER A 92 -13.60 -5.73 -13.87
N ARG A 93 -13.19 -5.38 -12.65
CA ARG A 93 -14.02 -5.52 -11.44
C ARG A 93 -15.04 -4.38 -11.39
N GLY A 94 -15.78 -4.22 -12.47
CA GLY A 94 -16.89 -3.29 -12.62
C GLY A 94 -18.17 -4.05 -12.93
N LYS A 95 -18.61 -4.94 -12.04
CA LYS A 95 -20.01 -5.37 -12.02
C LYS A 95 -20.40 -5.96 -10.66
N ASN A 96 -21.37 -5.30 -10.04
CA ASN A 96 -22.19 -5.69 -8.88
C ASN A 96 -21.64 -5.30 -7.50
N LEU A 97 -21.80 -4.00 -7.18
CA LEU A 97 -22.36 -3.57 -5.89
C LEU A 97 -23.83 -3.21 -6.13
#